data_AF-A0A142X8V1-F1
#
_entry.id   AF-A0A142X8V1-F1
#
_cell.length_a   1.000
_cell.length_b   1.000
_cell.length_c   1.000
_cell.angle_alpha   90.00
_cell.angle_beta   90.00
_cell.angle_gamma   90.00
#
_symmetry.space_group_name_H-M   'P 1'
#
loop_
_entity.id
_entity.type
_entity.pdbx_description
1 polymer ?
#
loop_
_entity_poly.entity_id
_entity_poly.type
_entity_poly.pdbx_seq_one_letter_code
_entity_poly.pdbx_strand_id
1 'polypeptide(L)'
;MSAQVANPGITDVPPPVFQLLPPVTDDLHVVHYVAGPRVDEHAPTPPVAAIVVQHMLTGIRPTFTALTEAEVAGISPGEFAARLPDLEREVLGTFADYTTNRPRAVWVHWRMRDAVFGFDVLAQRARVQNVPGHGIPPERRFDLSYYLSRRFGDAFAPRPRLWNAARRNLGEIPDLLEPRTQELAWERGDHAAVLRAVTASVEAISRLFDRVRAEQFVSGEGEPDQGADPRVPVDTISRTSPALIRPDRLPSSPGPHIKLHRDLFDPTRLTERHRALLAELLRAEAFDRSSCVSTRDLARAVDGPSAKETSFKHPVSELRGWECIDTAEGRGGGAWLTPTGRAIAEGAGP
;
A
#
# COMPACT_ATOMS: atom_id res chain seq x y z
N MET A 1 -2.25 -52.13 -41.40
CA MET A 1 -3.21 -51.01 -41.35
C MET A 1 -3.53 -50.76 -39.89
N SER A 2 -2.78 -49.85 -39.24
CA SER A 2 -2.99 -49.50 -37.84
C SER A 2 -3.87 -48.26 -37.79
N ALA A 3 -5.08 -48.41 -37.27
CA ALA A 3 -6.02 -47.33 -37.07
C ALA A 3 -5.54 -46.44 -35.91
N GLN A 4 -5.27 -45.18 -36.24
CA GLN A 4 -4.92 -44.12 -35.30
C GLN A 4 -6.20 -43.70 -34.56
N VAL A 5 -6.25 -43.96 -33.25
CA VAL A 5 -7.34 -43.51 -32.39
C VAL A 5 -7.22 -41.99 -32.23
N ALA A 6 -8.14 -41.26 -32.84
CA ALA A 6 -8.27 -39.82 -32.68
C ALA A 6 -8.64 -39.51 -31.22
N ASN A 7 -7.75 -38.81 -30.53
CA ASN A 7 -8.00 -38.31 -29.18
C ASN A 7 -8.86 -37.04 -29.32
N PRO A 8 -10.12 -37.01 -28.85
CA PRO A 8 -10.96 -35.83 -28.95
C PRO A 8 -10.34 -34.72 -28.09
N GLY A 9 -10.14 -33.56 -28.71
CA GLY A 9 -9.48 -32.41 -28.11
C GLY A 9 -10.10 -32.06 -26.75
N ILE A 10 -9.28 -32.10 -25.70
CA ILE A 10 -9.50 -31.34 -24.48
C ILE A 10 -9.26 -29.87 -24.86
N THR A 11 -10.24 -29.26 -25.51
CA THR A 11 -10.30 -27.81 -25.72
C THR A 11 -11.48 -27.28 -24.93
N ASP A 12 -11.36 -27.34 -23.61
CA ASP A 12 -12.17 -26.57 -22.68
C ASP A 12 -11.41 -26.47 -21.35
N VAL A 13 -10.16 -26.01 -21.41
CA VAL A 13 -9.56 -25.42 -20.22
C VAL A 13 -10.17 -24.03 -20.11
N PRO A 14 -11.06 -23.76 -19.12
CA PRO A 14 -11.60 -22.44 -18.95
C PRO A 14 -10.44 -21.44 -18.83
N PRO A 15 -10.55 -20.26 -19.44
CA PRO A 15 -9.50 -19.26 -19.34
C PRO A 15 -9.19 -19.05 -17.85
N PRO A 16 -7.91 -18.92 -17.48
CA PRO A 16 -7.54 -18.77 -16.09
C PRO A 16 -8.37 -17.65 -15.47
N VAL A 17 -9.16 -17.98 -14.45
CA VAL A 17 -9.90 -16.98 -13.68
C VAL A 17 -8.84 -16.17 -12.93
N PHE A 18 -8.49 -15.01 -13.49
CA PHE A 18 -7.60 -14.08 -12.81
C PHE A 18 -8.35 -13.54 -11.60
N GLN A 19 -7.76 -13.68 -10.41
CA GLN A 19 -8.21 -12.87 -9.27
C GLN A 19 -8.06 -11.41 -9.68
N LEU A 20 -9.18 -10.69 -9.71
CA LEU A 20 -9.16 -9.25 -9.96
C LEU A 20 -8.42 -8.57 -8.79
N LEU A 21 -7.69 -7.51 -9.09
CA LEU A 21 -7.15 -6.65 -8.04
C LEU A 21 -8.30 -6.13 -7.18
N PRO A 22 -8.18 -6.20 -5.85
CA PRO A 22 -9.20 -5.64 -4.99
C PRO A 22 -9.29 -4.12 -5.20
N PRO A 23 -10.50 -3.55 -5.17
CA PRO A 23 -10.66 -2.11 -5.22
C PRO A 23 -10.03 -1.49 -3.97
N VAL A 24 -9.44 -0.31 -4.12
CA VAL A 24 -9.00 0.48 -2.96
C VAL A 24 -10.25 1.05 -2.30
N THR A 25 -10.49 0.61 -1.07
CA THR A 25 -11.64 0.94 -0.23
C THR A 25 -11.13 1.10 1.21
N ASP A 26 -11.99 1.59 2.11
CA ASP A 26 -11.68 1.68 3.55
C ASP A 26 -11.44 0.33 4.21
N ASP A 27 -11.81 -0.76 3.53
CA ASP A 27 -11.59 -2.12 4.00
C ASP A 27 -10.26 -2.70 3.47
N LEU A 28 -9.51 -2.00 2.61
CA LEU A 28 -8.28 -2.54 2.03
C LEU A 28 -7.05 -2.24 2.89
N HIS A 29 -6.39 -3.31 3.32
CA HIS A 29 -5.22 -3.26 4.20
C HIS A 29 -4.06 -4.03 3.58
N VAL A 30 -2.84 -3.56 3.80
CA VAL A 30 -1.61 -4.31 3.52
C VAL A 30 -1.10 -4.87 4.84
N VAL A 31 -0.65 -6.12 4.85
CA VAL A 31 -0.09 -6.74 6.05
C VAL A 31 1.20 -7.49 5.73
N HIS A 32 2.16 -7.36 6.63
CA HIS A 32 3.35 -8.20 6.68
C HIS A 32 3.80 -8.40 8.12
N TYR A 33 4.61 -9.43 8.34
CA TYR A 33 5.14 -9.71 9.67
C TYR A 33 6.58 -10.20 9.60
N VAL A 34 7.25 -10.11 10.74
CA VAL A 34 8.57 -10.67 10.96
C VAL A 34 8.56 -11.52 12.23
N ALA A 35 9.21 -12.68 12.14
CA ALA A 35 9.46 -13.57 13.27
C ALA A 35 10.94 -13.54 13.63
N GLY A 36 11.28 -14.10 14.79
CA GLY A 36 12.66 -14.41 15.12
C GLY A 36 13.30 -15.35 14.09
N PRO A 37 14.63 -15.45 14.08
CA PRO A 37 15.36 -16.30 13.16
C PRO A 37 14.96 -17.75 13.37
N ARG A 38 14.82 -18.49 12.27
CA ARG A 38 14.66 -19.93 12.31
C ARG A 38 16.03 -20.56 12.54
N VAL A 39 16.16 -21.36 13.60
CA VAL A 39 17.43 -21.99 13.99
C VAL A 39 17.77 -23.15 13.06
N ASP A 40 16.78 -23.99 12.71
CA ASP A 40 16.91 -25.07 11.74
C ASP A 40 15.54 -25.44 11.10
N GLU A 41 15.54 -26.34 10.10
CA GLU A 41 14.31 -26.75 9.39
C GLU A 41 13.34 -27.57 10.26
N HIS A 42 13.85 -28.28 11.27
CA HIS A 42 13.07 -29.09 12.20
C HIS A 42 12.66 -28.33 13.47
N ALA A 43 13.21 -27.13 13.66
CA ALA A 43 12.97 -26.30 14.82
C ALA A 43 11.49 -25.86 14.87
N PRO A 44 10.96 -25.66 16.09
CA PRO A 44 9.65 -25.05 16.25
C PRO A 44 9.57 -23.74 15.46
N THR A 45 8.37 -23.45 14.94
CA THR A 45 8.10 -22.18 14.26
C THR A 45 8.52 -21.02 15.16
N PRO A 46 9.39 -20.10 14.70
CA PRO A 46 9.92 -19.05 15.55
C PRO A 46 8.81 -18.09 16.03
N PRO A 47 8.97 -17.46 17.22
CA PRO A 47 8.03 -16.47 17.70
C PRO A 47 7.94 -15.25 16.78
N VAL A 48 6.76 -14.67 16.64
CA VAL A 48 6.49 -13.43 15.92
C VAL A 48 7.01 -12.24 16.71
N ALA A 49 7.82 -11.40 16.07
CA ALA A 49 8.42 -10.21 16.68
C ALA A 49 7.63 -8.94 16.37
N ALA A 50 7.09 -8.82 15.15
CA ALA A 50 6.20 -7.73 14.80
C ALA A 50 5.27 -8.11 13.66
N ILE A 51 4.07 -7.53 13.69
CA ILE A 51 3.08 -7.52 12.61
C ILE A 51 2.80 -6.05 12.30
N VAL A 52 2.96 -5.67 11.04
CA VAL A 52 2.66 -4.32 10.56
C VAL A 52 1.50 -4.40 9.59
N VAL A 53 0.50 -3.54 9.82
CA VAL A 53 -0.61 -3.33 8.92
C VAL A 53 -0.52 -1.91 8.38
N GLN A 54 -0.87 -1.69 7.12
CA GLN A 54 -1.10 -0.37 6.55
C GLN A 54 -2.50 -0.30 5.97
N HIS A 55 -3.27 0.70 6.36
CA HIS A 55 -4.51 1.01 5.69
C HIS A 55 -4.21 1.66 4.34
N MET A 56 -4.72 1.12 3.24
CA MET A 56 -4.30 1.53 1.89
C MET A 56 -4.62 2.99 1.57
N LEU A 57 -5.80 3.50 1.98
CA LEU A 57 -6.19 4.89 1.71
C LEU A 57 -5.46 5.90 2.60
N THR A 58 -5.54 5.73 3.92
CA THR A 58 -5.03 6.71 4.89
C THR A 58 -3.53 6.61 5.14
N GLY A 59 -2.88 5.52 4.75
CA GLY A 59 -1.47 5.25 5.06
C GLY A 59 -1.20 5.01 6.56
N ILE A 60 -2.23 5.02 7.43
CA ILE A 60 -2.07 4.75 8.86
C ILE A 60 -1.54 3.33 9.03
N ARG A 61 -0.55 3.18 9.92
CA ARG A 61 0.16 1.93 10.15
C ARG A 61 0.03 1.39 11.58
N PRO A 62 -1.08 0.71 11.92
CA PRO A 62 -1.14 -0.06 13.16
C PRO A 62 0.01 -1.08 13.18
N THR A 63 0.78 -1.03 14.26
CA THR A 63 1.97 -1.86 14.45
C THR A 63 1.83 -2.61 15.76
N PHE A 64 1.94 -3.93 15.69
CA PHE A 64 1.87 -4.85 16.83
C PHE A 64 3.27 -5.42 17.00
N THR A 65 3.99 -5.08 18.06
CA THR A 65 5.40 -5.45 18.17
C THR A 65 5.82 -5.79 19.59
N ALA A 66 6.58 -6.87 19.71
CA ALA A 66 7.18 -7.29 20.96
C ALA A 66 8.16 -6.25 21.50
N LEU A 67 8.70 -5.36 20.64
CA LEU A 67 9.65 -4.33 21.06
C LEU A 67 8.99 -3.31 21.99
N THR A 68 7.78 -2.85 21.66
CA THR A 68 6.99 -1.96 22.52
C THR A 68 6.61 -2.65 23.83
N GLU A 69 6.24 -3.93 23.77
CA GLU A 69 5.94 -4.71 24.98
C GLU A 69 7.18 -4.89 25.87
N ALA A 70 8.36 -5.09 25.26
CA ALA A 70 9.62 -5.17 25.98
C ALA A 70 9.96 -3.85 26.68
N GLU A 71 9.76 -2.71 26.00
CA GLU A 71 9.96 -1.37 26.57
C GLU A 71 9.04 -1.12 27.76
N VAL A 72 7.74 -1.43 27.62
CA VAL A 72 6.75 -1.30 28.70
C VAL A 72 7.10 -2.21 29.89
N ALA A 73 7.60 -3.41 29.62
CA ALA A 73 8.01 -4.36 30.66
C ALA A 73 9.42 -4.10 31.24
N GLY A 74 10.15 -3.08 30.75
CA GLY A 74 11.51 -2.76 31.19
C GLY A 74 12.55 -3.83 30.84
N ILE A 75 12.31 -4.61 29.78
CA ILE A 75 13.22 -5.66 29.31
C ILE A 75 14.36 -5.02 28.52
N SER A 76 15.61 -5.37 28.87
CA SER A 76 16.77 -4.80 28.19
C SER A 76 16.95 -5.37 26.77
N PRO A 77 17.61 -4.64 25.84
CA PRO A 77 17.84 -5.13 24.48
C PRO A 77 18.56 -6.48 24.42
N GLY A 78 19.48 -6.76 25.36
CA GLY A 78 20.20 -8.03 25.42
C GLY A 78 19.35 -9.22 25.86
N GLU A 79 18.22 -8.98 26.52
CA GLU A 79 17.28 -10.01 26.98
C GLU A 79 16.12 -10.21 26.01
N PHE A 80 15.90 -9.28 25.08
CA PHE A 80 14.76 -9.28 24.15
C PHE A 80 14.57 -10.62 23.44
N ALA A 81 15.62 -11.15 22.81
CA ALA A 81 15.53 -12.39 22.05
C ALA A 81 15.11 -13.59 22.93
N ALA A 82 15.59 -13.64 24.17
CA ALA A 82 15.22 -14.69 25.12
C ALA A 82 13.79 -14.54 25.64
N ARG A 83 13.29 -13.31 25.76
CA ARG A 83 11.93 -12.99 26.23
C ARG A 83 10.88 -12.93 25.14
N LEU A 84 11.29 -12.97 23.87
CA LEU A 84 10.39 -12.90 22.72
C LEU A 84 9.21 -13.90 22.77
N PRO A 85 9.39 -15.19 23.16
CA PRO A 85 8.27 -16.11 23.29
C PRO A 85 7.19 -15.62 24.27
N ASP A 86 7.55 -14.91 25.33
CA ASP A 86 6.59 -14.38 26.31
C ASP A 86 5.86 -13.15 25.74
N LEU A 87 6.59 -12.29 25.03
CA LEU A 87 6.08 -11.03 24.46
C LEU A 87 5.15 -11.25 23.27
N GLU A 88 5.36 -12.32 22.50
CA GLU A 88 4.56 -12.65 21.32
C GLU A 88 3.07 -12.78 21.63
N ARG A 89 2.70 -13.23 22.83
CA ARG A 89 1.29 -13.41 23.23
C ARG A 89 0.49 -12.12 23.02
N GLU A 90 1.06 -10.99 23.42
CA GLU A 90 0.40 -9.68 23.32
C GLU A 90 0.33 -9.20 21.86
N VAL A 91 1.41 -9.43 21.09
CA VAL A 91 1.46 -9.12 19.65
C VAL A 91 0.34 -9.84 18.89
N LEU A 92 0.18 -11.14 19.15
CA LEU A 92 -0.83 -11.96 18.49
C LEU A 92 -2.24 -11.64 18.97
N GLY A 93 -2.42 -11.42 20.28
CA GLY A 93 -3.70 -11.05 20.87
C GLY A 93 -4.23 -9.74 20.30
N THR A 94 -3.43 -8.68 20.36
CA THR A 94 -3.83 -7.36 19.85
C THR A 94 -4.05 -7.38 18.33
N PHE A 95 -3.27 -8.15 17.56
CA PHE A 95 -3.53 -8.34 16.12
C PHE A 95 -4.84 -9.11 15.86
N ALA A 96 -5.15 -10.12 16.66
CA ALA A 96 -6.41 -10.86 16.55
C ALA A 96 -7.61 -9.96 16.84
N ASP A 97 -7.52 -9.09 17.85
CA ASP A 97 -8.57 -8.11 18.14
C ASP A 97 -8.71 -7.09 17.00
N TYR A 98 -7.59 -6.62 16.45
CA TYR A 98 -7.60 -5.68 15.32
C TYR A 98 -8.31 -6.24 14.09
N THR A 99 -8.06 -7.51 13.79
CA THR A 99 -8.60 -8.22 12.62
C THR A 99 -10.06 -8.65 12.81
N THR A 100 -10.43 -9.11 14.02
CA THR A 100 -11.80 -9.51 14.36
C THR A 100 -12.78 -8.35 14.27
N ASN A 101 -12.34 -7.14 14.61
CA ASN A 101 -13.13 -5.92 14.46
C ASN A 101 -13.27 -5.43 12.99
N ARG A 102 -12.72 -6.16 12.02
CA ARG A 102 -12.72 -5.81 10.59
C ARG A 102 -13.08 -7.00 9.69
N PRO A 103 -14.27 -7.61 9.85
CA PRO A 103 -14.66 -8.81 9.12
C PRO A 103 -14.81 -8.61 7.60
N ARG A 104 -14.95 -7.35 7.15
CA ARG A 104 -15.06 -6.99 5.74
C ARG A 104 -13.71 -6.66 5.09
N ALA A 105 -12.65 -6.51 5.89
CA ALA A 105 -11.35 -6.11 5.39
C ALA A 105 -10.76 -7.12 4.40
N VAL A 106 -10.09 -6.59 3.38
CA VAL A 106 -9.27 -7.35 2.43
C VAL A 106 -7.80 -7.09 2.74
N TRP A 107 -7.01 -8.15 2.80
CA TRP A 107 -5.63 -8.15 3.28
C TRP A 107 -4.69 -8.46 2.14
N VAL A 108 -4.14 -7.40 1.54
CA VAL A 108 -3.05 -7.48 0.57
C VAL A 108 -1.78 -7.89 1.30
N HIS A 109 -1.09 -8.89 0.79
CA HIS A 109 0.13 -9.39 1.39
C HIS A 109 1.12 -9.86 0.33
N TRP A 110 2.33 -10.18 0.78
CA TRP A 110 3.37 -10.75 -0.07
C TRP A 110 3.75 -12.14 0.41
N ARG A 111 3.32 -13.19 -0.32
CA ARG A 111 3.70 -14.59 -0.05
C ARG A 111 3.44 -15.07 1.39
N MET A 112 2.38 -14.59 2.04
CA MET A 112 1.95 -15.05 3.37
C MET A 112 0.99 -16.26 3.27
N ARG A 113 1.27 -17.19 2.35
CA ARG A 113 0.41 -18.34 2.04
C ARG A 113 1.02 -19.70 2.40
N ASP A 114 2.30 -19.71 2.77
CA ASP A 114 3.08 -20.94 2.89
C ASP A 114 2.96 -21.52 4.31
N ALA A 115 3.03 -22.84 4.45
CA ALA A 115 2.94 -23.51 5.77
C ALA A 115 4.09 -23.16 6.73
N VAL A 116 5.17 -22.58 6.20
CA VAL A 116 6.37 -22.18 6.95
C VAL A 116 6.46 -20.66 7.17
N PHE A 117 5.62 -19.88 6.49
CA PHE A 117 5.51 -18.42 6.63
C PHE A 117 4.16 -17.94 6.08
N GLY A 118 3.38 -17.24 6.91
CA GLY A 118 2.10 -16.69 6.50
C GLY A 118 1.03 -16.73 7.57
N PHE A 119 -0.23 -16.55 7.15
CA PHE A 119 -1.38 -16.56 8.05
C PHE A 119 -1.52 -17.87 8.83
N ASP A 120 -1.22 -19.00 8.22
CA ASP A 120 -1.35 -20.30 8.88
C ASP A 120 -0.32 -20.46 10.01
N VAL A 121 0.88 -19.88 9.84
CA VAL A 121 1.89 -19.76 10.90
C VAL A 121 1.39 -18.85 12.02
N LEU A 122 0.83 -17.67 11.70
CA LEU A 122 0.26 -16.78 12.72
C LEU A 122 -0.84 -17.48 13.53
N ALA A 123 -1.74 -18.22 12.86
CA ALA A 123 -2.77 -19.01 13.51
C ALA A 123 -2.19 -20.14 14.39
N GLN A 124 -1.14 -20.81 13.93
CA GLN A 124 -0.44 -21.84 14.72
C GLN A 124 0.22 -21.24 15.97
N ARG A 125 0.94 -20.12 15.83
CA ARG A 125 1.56 -19.42 16.97
C ARG A 125 0.52 -18.91 17.96
N ALA A 126 -0.63 -18.41 17.49
CA ALA A 126 -1.73 -18.01 18.37
C ALA A 126 -2.24 -19.17 19.24
N ARG A 127 -2.37 -20.37 18.66
CA ARG A 127 -2.73 -21.59 19.43
C ARG A 127 -1.66 -21.96 20.46
N VAL A 128 -0.37 -21.86 20.11
CA VAL A 128 0.74 -22.10 21.04
C VAL A 128 0.66 -21.14 22.24
N GLN A 129 0.30 -19.89 21.99
CA GLN A 129 0.17 -18.84 23.00
C GLN A 129 -1.19 -18.83 23.73
N ASN A 130 -2.10 -19.74 23.39
CA ASN A 130 -3.47 -19.80 23.91
C ASN A 130 -4.25 -18.47 23.74
N VAL A 131 -4.05 -17.76 22.62
CA VAL A 131 -4.80 -16.55 22.27
C VAL A 131 -5.69 -16.80 21.04
N PRO A 132 -6.74 -15.98 20.83
CA PRO A 132 -7.54 -16.06 19.62
C PRO A 132 -6.67 -15.94 18.36
N GLY A 133 -7.03 -16.70 17.32
CA GLY A 133 -6.40 -16.55 16.01
C GLY A 133 -6.89 -15.31 15.28
N HIS A 134 -6.16 -14.88 14.25
CA HIS A 134 -6.46 -13.66 13.49
C HIS A 134 -7.80 -13.65 12.73
N GLY A 135 -8.53 -14.77 12.64
CA GLY A 135 -9.88 -14.82 12.06
C GLY A 135 -10.03 -14.47 10.56
N ILE A 136 -8.98 -14.00 9.89
CA ILE A 136 -9.02 -13.61 8.46
C ILE A 136 -9.25 -14.86 7.59
N PRO A 137 -10.38 -14.95 6.86
CA PRO A 137 -10.65 -16.10 6.02
C PRO A 137 -9.88 -16.03 4.69
N PRO A 138 -9.59 -17.17 4.02
CA PRO A 138 -8.77 -17.21 2.81
C PRO A 138 -9.25 -16.28 1.68
N GLU A 139 -10.55 -16.15 1.48
CA GLU A 139 -11.17 -15.29 0.46
C GLU A 139 -10.95 -13.79 0.68
N ARG A 140 -10.51 -13.38 1.87
CA ARG A 140 -10.13 -12.01 2.20
C ARG A 140 -8.62 -11.77 2.09
N ARG A 141 -7.84 -12.77 1.74
CA ARG A 141 -6.37 -12.67 1.59
C ARG A 141 -6.04 -12.49 0.12
N PHE A 142 -5.29 -11.44 -0.22
CA PHE A 142 -4.87 -11.16 -1.59
C PHE A 142 -3.34 -11.19 -1.69
N ASP A 143 -2.80 -12.23 -2.34
CA ASP A 143 -1.35 -12.38 -2.54
C ASP A 143 -0.88 -11.60 -3.76
N LEU A 144 -0.27 -10.44 -3.54
CA LEU A 144 0.25 -9.60 -4.61
C LEU A 144 1.38 -10.30 -5.38
N SER A 145 2.24 -11.08 -4.71
CA SER A 145 3.33 -11.80 -5.38
C SER A 145 2.80 -12.87 -6.33
N TYR A 146 1.72 -13.55 -5.95
CA TYR A 146 1.08 -14.55 -6.80
C TYR A 146 0.35 -13.88 -7.97
N TYR A 147 -0.38 -12.81 -7.72
CA TYR A 147 -1.02 -12.02 -8.78
C TYR A 147 0.00 -11.56 -9.83
N LEU A 148 1.17 -11.04 -9.40
CA LEU A 148 2.25 -10.62 -10.30
C LEU A 148 2.83 -11.79 -11.12
N SER A 149 3.07 -12.95 -10.52
CA SER A 149 3.52 -14.15 -11.24
C SER A 149 2.49 -14.60 -12.29
N ARG A 150 1.20 -14.54 -11.97
CA ARG A 150 0.11 -14.87 -12.91
C ARG A 150 -0.01 -13.87 -14.06
N ARG A 151 0.24 -12.58 -13.81
CA ARG A 151 0.12 -11.50 -14.80
C ARG A 151 1.36 -11.35 -15.69
N PHE A 152 2.55 -11.48 -15.12
CA PHE A 152 3.83 -11.17 -15.79
C PHE A 152 4.77 -12.38 -15.93
N GLY A 153 4.33 -13.57 -15.48
CA GLY A 153 5.14 -14.78 -15.47
C GLY A 153 5.99 -14.94 -14.22
N ASP A 154 6.48 -16.15 -13.98
CA ASP A 154 7.29 -16.49 -12.80
C ASP A 154 8.63 -15.75 -12.74
N ALA A 155 9.03 -15.07 -13.82
CA ALA A 155 10.26 -14.32 -13.89
C ALA A 155 10.06 -12.80 -13.74
N PHE A 156 8.90 -12.36 -13.23
CA PHE A 156 8.59 -10.94 -13.08
C PHE A 156 9.60 -10.14 -12.24
N ALA A 157 10.30 -10.81 -11.31
CA ALA A 157 11.40 -10.27 -10.53
C ALA A 157 12.34 -11.39 -10.04
N PRO A 158 13.66 -11.18 -10.00
CA PRO A 158 14.62 -12.14 -9.44
C PRO A 158 14.46 -12.29 -7.92
N ARG A 159 15.00 -13.37 -7.34
CA ARG A 159 14.99 -13.58 -5.89
C ARG A 159 16.10 -12.72 -5.22
N PRO A 160 15.86 -12.13 -4.02
CA PRO A 160 14.59 -12.08 -3.29
C PRO A 160 13.58 -11.12 -3.94
N ARG A 161 12.37 -11.61 -4.22
CA ARG A 161 11.44 -10.97 -5.17
C ARG A 161 10.86 -9.64 -4.70
N LEU A 162 10.52 -9.50 -3.42
CA LEU A 162 9.96 -8.24 -2.90
C LEU A 162 10.98 -7.12 -3.06
N TRP A 163 12.20 -7.35 -2.58
CA TRP A 163 13.30 -6.40 -2.64
C TRP A 163 13.62 -5.99 -4.09
N ASN A 164 13.78 -6.97 -4.99
CA ASN A 164 14.08 -6.67 -6.41
C ASN A 164 12.92 -5.98 -7.13
N ALA A 165 11.67 -6.39 -6.89
CA ALA A 165 10.51 -5.74 -7.46
C ALA A 165 10.38 -4.30 -6.96
N ALA A 166 10.57 -4.08 -5.66
CA ALA A 166 10.53 -2.75 -5.05
C ALA A 166 11.64 -1.85 -5.62
N ARG A 167 12.89 -2.31 -5.62
CA ARG A 167 14.03 -1.54 -6.14
C ARG A 167 13.83 -1.10 -7.59
N ARG A 168 13.31 -2.00 -8.44
CA ARG A 168 13.03 -1.68 -9.85
C ARG A 168 11.91 -0.66 -10.03
N ASN A 169 10.83 -0.78 -9.25
CA ASN A 169 9.60 -0.01 -9.49
C ASN A 169 9.52 1.30 -8.69
N LEU A 170 10.26 1.37 -7.58
CA LEU A 170 10.13 2.41 -6.56
C LEU A 170 11.45 3.12 -6.26
N GLY A 171 12.58 2.63 -6.80
CA GLY A 171 13.91 3.12 -6.48
C GLY A 171 14.41 2.61 -5.13
N GLU A 172 15.32 3.36 -4.50
CA GLU A 172 15.74 3.07 -3.13
C GLU A 172 14.58 3.31 -2.15
N ILE A 173 14.35 2.33 -1.28
CA ILE A 173 13.39 2.44 -0.17
C ILE A 173 14.20 2.37 1.12
N PRO A 174 14.25 3.47 1.91
CA PRO A 174 14.90 3.47 3.21
C PRO A 174 14.43 2.30 4.08
N ASP A 175 15.37 1.70 4.80
CA ASP A 175 15.14 0.55 5.69
C ASP A 175 14.58 -0.73 5.04
N LEU A 176 14.32 -0.78 3.72
CA LEU A 176 13.97 -2.04 3.06
C LEU A 176 15.20 -2.95 2.94
N LEU A 177 15.36 -3.82 3.92
CA LEU A 177 16.51 -4.71 4.00
C LEU A 177 16.37 -5.93 3.10
N GLU A 178 17.50 -6.38 2.56
CA GLU A 178 17.61 -7.74 2.03
C GLU A 178 17.48 -8.76 3.18
N PRO A 179 16.89 -9.97 2.96
CA PRO A 179 16.74 -10.96 4.01
C PRO A 179 18.01 -11.24 4.82
N ARG A 180 19.18 -11.33 4.18
CA ARG A 180 20.45 -11.56 4.88
C ARG A 180 20.84 -10.39 5.78
N THR A 181 20.62 -9.16 5.34
CA THR A 181 20.87 -7.96 6.16
C THR A 181 19.95 -7.91 7.38
N GLN A 182 18.69 -8.32 7.22
CA GLN A 182 17.74 -8.42 8.32
C GLN A 182 18.15 -9.49 9.36
N GLU A 183 18.62 -10.65 8.92
CA GLU A 183 19.19 -11.68 9.81
C GLU A 183 20.38 -11.15 10.60
N LEU A 184 21.33 -10.47 9.94
CA LEU A 184 22.50 -9.89 10.61
C LEU A 184 22.11 -8.79 11.62
N ALA A 185 21.08 -7.99 11.32
CA ALA A 185 20.55 -7.01 12.27
C ALA A 185 19.99 -7.70 13.52
N TRP A 186 19.29 -8.82 13.33
CA TRP A 186 18.81 -9.64 14.44
C TRP A 186 19.96 -10.21 15.28
N GLU A 187 20.96 -10.83 14.66
CA GLU A 187 22.12 -11.42 15.34
C GLU A 187 22.89 -10.40 16.19
N ARG A 188 22.88 -9.12 15.80
CA ARG A 188 23.52 -8.01 16.51
C ARG A 188 22.65 -7.40 17.61
N GLY A 189 21.41 -7.87 17.78
CA GLY A 189 20.44 -7.29 18.72
C GLY A 189 19.81 -5.97 18.24
N ASP A 190 19.96 -5.59 16.97
CA ASP A 190 19.31 -4.42 16.38
C ASP A 190 17.88 -4.76 15.96
N HIS A 191 17.05 -5.10 16.94
CA HIS A 191 15.65 -5.46 16.73
C HIS A 191 14.82 -4.27 16.22
N ALA A 192 15.26 -3.04 16.48
CA ALA A 192 14.67 -1.83 15.93
C ALA A 192 14.85 -1.75 14.41
N ALA A 193 16.02 -2.08 13.86
CA ALA A 193 16.22 -2.18 12.41
C ALA A 193 15.32 -3.24 11.77
N VAL A 194 15.11 -4.37 12.44
CA VAL A 194 14.20 -5.42 11.96
C VAL A 194 12.74 -4.91 11.92
N LEU A 195 12.31 -4.14 12.91
CA LEU A 195 10.99 -3.50 12.91
C LEU A 195 10.85 -2.46 11.78
N ARG A 196 11.88 -1.64 11.55
CA ARG A 196 11.90 -0.70 10.42
C ARG A 196 11.82 -1.44 9.08
N ALA A 197 12.51 -2.58 8.95
CA ALA A 197 12.51 -3.38 7.73
C ALA A 197 11.14 -3.99 7.37
N VAL A 198 10.41 -4.52 8.35
CA VAL A 198 9.05 -5.02 8.09
C VAL A 198 8.08 -3.87 7.79
N THR A 199 8.28 -2.69 8.39
CA THR A 199 7.51 -1.49 8.07
C THR A 199 7.75 -1.03 6.63
N ALA A 200 9.02 -0.98 6.21
CA ALA A 200 9.40 -0.66 4.83
C ALA A 200 8.90 -1.71 3.84
N SER A 201 8.81 -2.99 4.25
CA SER A 201 8.21 -4.05 3.44
C SER A 201 6.72 -3.81 3.19
N VAL A 202 5.95 -3.42 4.21
CA VAL A 202 4.53 -3.06 4.07
C VAL A 202 4.35 -1.85 3.15
N GLU A 203 5.18 -0.81 3.31
CA GLU A 203 5.16 0.33 2.41
C GLU A 203 5.48 -0.08 0.96
N ALA A 204 6.51 -0.89 0.76
CA ALA A 204 6.88 -1.39 -0.55
C ALA A 204 5.74 -2.18 -1.20
N ILE A 205 5.08 -3.07 -0.45
CA ILE A 205 3.93 -3.84 -0.96
C ILE A 205 2.78 -2.90 -1.37
N SER A 206 2.46 -1.89 -0.54
CA SER A 206 1.43 -0.89 -0.84
C SER A 206 1.74 -0.13 -2.13
N ARG A 207 2.97 0.39 -2.25
CA ARG A 207 3.37 1.18 -3.43
C ARG A 207 3.48 0.32 -4.69
N LEU A 208 3.92 -0.94 -4.57
CA LEU A 208 3.89 -1.90 -5.67
C LEU A 208 2.45 -2.18 -6.10
N PHE A 209 1.53 -2.36 -5.15
CA PHE A 209 0.11 -2.55 -5.45
C PHE A 209 -0.45 -1.38 -6.28
N ASP A 210 -0.12 -0.14 -5.92
CA ASP A 210 -0.53 1.04 -6.68
C ASP A 210 0.09 1.12 -8.07
N ARG A 211 1.37 0.75 -8.22
CA ARG A 211 2.01 0.63 -9.55
C ARG A 211 1.28 -0.37 -10.44
N VAL A 212 0.86 -1.50 -9.88
CA VAL A 212 0.11 -2.50 -10.64
C VAL A 212 -1.27 -1.96 -11.03
N ARG A 213 -1.98 -1.30 -10.11
CA ARG A 213 -3.28 -0.69 -10.38
C ARG A 213 -3.23 0.40 -11.45
N ALA A 214 -2.16 1.21 -11.45
CA ALA A 214 -1.92 2.25 -12.43
C ALA A 214 -1.36 1.72 -13.75
N GLU A 215 -1.21 0.40 -13.91
CA GLU A 215 -0.57 -0.25 -15.06
C GLU A 215 0.87 0.21 -15.34
N GLN A 216 1.59 0.59 -14.28
CA GLN A 216 2.96 1.12 -14.30
C GLN A 216 3.99 0.14 -13.72
N PHE A 217 3.59 -1.10 -13.42
CA PHE A 217 4.53 -2.10 -12.90
C PHE A 217 5.49 -2.58 -13.98
N VAL A 218 6.79 -2.51 -13.69
CA VAL A 218 7.88 -2.97 -14.55
C VAL A 218 8.37 -4.35 -14.08
N SER A 219 8.18 -5.35 -14.93
CA SER A 219 8.67 -6.73 -14.74
C SER A 219 10.02 -6.97 -15.43
N GLY A 220 10.75 -8.02 -15.02
CA GLY A 220 12.01 -8.40 -15.67
C GLY A 220 12.89 -9.31 -14.81
N GLU A 221 13.82 -10.00 -15.47
CA GLU A 221 14.73 -10.97 -14.85
C GLU A 221 16.08 -10.37 -14.40
N GLY A 222 16.51 -9.26 -15.02
CA GLY A 222 17.81 -8.61 -14.74
C GLY A 222 17.84 -7.84 -13.42
N GLU A 223 19.04 -7.64 -12.85
CA GLU A 223 19.22 -6.73 -11.73
C GLU A 223 18.70 -5.32 -12.10
N PRO A 224 18.06 -4.60 -11.15
CA PRO A 224 17.61 -3.24 -11.41
C PRO A 224 18.80 -2.37 -11.79
N ASP A 225 18.77 -1.80 -13.00
CA ASP A 225 19.81 -0.94 -13.53
C ASP A 225 20.06 0.23 -12.56
N GLN A 226 21.30 0.38 -12.08
CA GLN A 226 21.65 1.32 -11.00
C GLN A 226 21.63 2.81 -11.43
N GLY A 227 21.11 3.11 -12.61
CA GLY A 227 21.00 4.48 -13.14
C GLY A 227 19.73 4.77 -13.94
N ALA A 228 18.74 3.87 -13.98
CA ALA A 228 17.52 4.09 -14.74
C ALA A 228 16.54 4.96 -13.94
N ASP A 229 16.20 6.13 -14.48
CA ASP A 229 15.11 6.97 -13.97
C ASP A 229 13.79 6.15 -14.00
N PRO A 230 13.10 5.96 -12.86
CA PRO A 230 11.84 5.22 -12.79
C PRO A 230 10.68 5.84 -13.61
N ARG A 231 10.93 6.98 -14.29
CA ARG A 231 9.99 7.65 -15.20
C ARG A 231 10.18 7.29 -16.67
N VAL A 232 11.19 6.50 -17.03
CA VAL A 232 11.42 6.09 -18.43
C VAL A 232 10.91 4.67 -18.65
N PRO A 233 9.91 4.46 -19.53
CA PRO A 233 9.58 3.12 -20.01
C PRO A 233 10.83 2.57 -20.70
N VAL A 234 11.40 1.51 -20.17
CA VAL A 234 12.45 0.77 -20.89
C VAL A 234 11.75 0.05 -22.04
N ASP A 235 11.86 0.62 -23.24
CA ASP A 235 11.45 -0.03 -24.49
C ASP A 235 12.35 -1.26 -24.71
N THR A 236 11.88 -2.45 -24.35
CA THR A 236 12.29 -3.71 -25.01
C THR A 236 11.22 -4.82 -24.84
N ILE A 237 10.38 -4.97 -25.88
CA ILE A 237 9.85 -6.22 -26.53
C ILE A 237 9.09 -7.22 -25.61
N SER A 238 7.81 -7.56 -25.83
CA SER A 238 7.23 -8.08 -27.07
C SER A 238 5.71 -7.85 -27.12
N ARG A 239 5.23 -7.18 -28.18
CA ARG A 239 3.79 -7.04 -28.48
C ARG A 239 3.27 -8.32 -29.12
N THR A 240 2.51 -9.10 -28.38
CA THR A 240 1.48 -9.98 -28.93
C THR A 240 0.17 -9.68 -28.21
N SER A 241 -0.56 -8.69 -28.73
CA SER A 241 -1.97 -8.47 -28.39
C SER A 241 -2.83 -9.54 -29.06
N PRO A 242 -3.83 -10.09 -28.34
CA PRO A 242 -5.10 -10.45 -28.95
C PRO A 242 -6.08 -9.26 -28.81
N ALA A 243 -6.90 -9.08 -29.83
CA ALA A 243 -7.80 -7.96 -30.06
C ALA A 243 -8.67 -7.53 -28.85
N LEU A 244 -8.74 -6.21 -28.65
CA LEU A 244 -9.73 -5.52 -27.84
C LEU A 244 -11.15 -5.84 -28.35
N ILE A 245 -11.94 -6.53 -27.54
CA ILE A 245 -13.40 -6.53 -27.71
C ILE A 245 -13.91 -5.21 -27.13
N ARG A 246 -14.47 -4.36 -27.99
CA ARG A 246 -15.25 -3.18 -27.57
C ARG A 246 -16.58 -3.66 -26.99
N PRO A 247 -16.97 -3.29 -25.77
CA PRO A 247 -18.35 -3.40 -25.36
C PRO A 247 -19.12 -2.18 -25.88
N ASP A 248 -19.91 -2.40 -26.92
CA ASP A 248 -20.97 -1.48 -27.30
C ASP A 248 -22.01 -1.39 -26.17
N ARG A 249 -22.41 -0.15 -25.87
CA ARG A 249 -23.62 0.30 -25.13
C ARG A 249 -23.97 -0.44 -23.83
N LEU A 250 -23.55 0.14 -22.71
CA LEU A 250 -24.25 0.01 -21.42
C LEU A 250 -25.46 0.98 -21.38
N PRO A 251 -26.62 0.55 -20.85
CA PRO A 251 -27.75 1.45 -20.63
C PRO A 251 -27.44 2.42 -19.48
N SER A 252 -27.75 3.70 -19.71
CA SER A 252 -27.71 4.76 -18.71
C SER A 252 -28.62 4.45 -17.53
N SER A 253 -28.05 4.30 -16.34
CA SER A 253 -28.77 4.43 -15.07
C SER A 253 -28.07 5.51 -14.22
N PRO A 254 -28.84 6.31 -13.46
CA PRO A 254 -28.31 7.46 -12.75
C PRO A 254 -27.40 6.99 -11.62
N GLY A 255 -26.17 7.50 -11.58
CA GLY A 255 -25.19 7.14 -10.56
C GLY A 255 -25.72 7.43 -9.16
N PRO A 256 -25.40 6.60 -8.15
CA PRO A 256 -25.78 6.88 -6.78
C PRO A 256 -25.05 8.15 -6.35
N HIS A 257 -25.79 9.14 -5.88
CA HIS A 257 -25.25 10.31 -5.21
C HIS A 257 -24.30 9.84 -4.11
N ILE A 258 -22.99 10.07 -4.31
CA ILE A 258 -21.98 9.88 -3.28
C ILE A 258 -22.33 10.87 -2.17
N LYS A 259 -22.89 10.37 -1.06
CA LYS A 259 -22.88 11.11 0.19
C LYS A 259 -21.43 11.14 0.65
N LEU A 260 -20.78 12.29 0.46
CA LEU A 260 -19.48 12.56 1.08
C LEU A 260 -19.61 12.34 2.59
N HIS A 261 -18.86 11.37 3.09
CA HIS A 261 -18.71 11.17 4.52
C HIS A 261 -17.99 12.39 5.09
N ARG A 262 -18.76 13.20 5.82
CA ARG A 262 -18.41 14.51 6.35
C ARG A 262 -17.46 14.45 7.55
N ASP A 263 -16.90 13.27 7.86
CA ASP A 263 -16.35 12.93 9.17
C ASP A 263 -14.84 12.64 9.20
N LEU A 264 -14.11 12.83 8.10
CA LEU A 264 -12.64 12.69 8.06
C LEU A 264 -11.88 14.03 8.03
N PHE A 265 -12.59 15.14 7.83
CA PHE A 265 -12.03 16.48 7.81
C PHE A 265 -12.74 17.32 8.86
N ASP A 266 -11.99 17.89 9.81
CA ASP A 266 -12.54 18.84 10.79
C ASP A 266 -12.65 20.23 10.16
N PRO A 267 -13.85 20.69 9.75
CA PRO A 267 -14.04 21.96 9.05
C PRO A 267 -13.76 23.17 9.94
N THR A 268 -13.56 22.99 11.24
CA THR A 268 -13.15 24.06 12.16
C THR A 268 -11.68 24.45 11.97
N ARG A 269 -10.87 23.63 11.28
CA ARG A 269 -9.46 23.91 10.95
C ARG A 269 -9.29 24.86 9.74
N LEU A 270 -10.36 25.11 8.98
CA LEU A 270 -10.32 26.05 7.86
C LEU A 270 -10.39 27.50 8.36
N THR A 271 -9.29 28.23 8.16
CA THR A 271 -9.26 29.69 8.26
C THR A 271 -10.05 30.32 7.11
N GLU A 272 -10.37 31.62 7.23
CA GLU A 272 -11.01 32.38 6.16
C GLU A 272 -10.19 32.34 4.85
N ARG A 273 -8.86 32.38 4.97
CA ARG A 273 -7.95 32.23 3.82
C ARG A 273 -8.01 30.84 3.18
N HIS A 274 -8.18 29.78 3.97
CA HIS A 274 -8.38 28.43 3.42
C HIS A 274 -9.68 28.36 2.61
N ARG A 275 -10.77 28.92 3.14
CA ARG A 275 -12.07 28.94 2.45
C ARG A 275 -12.01 29.77 1.17
N ALA A 276 -11.38 30.94 1.21
CA ALA A 276 -11.21 31.80 0.04
C ALA A 276 -10.41 31.10 -1.07
N LEU A 277 -9.33 30.40 -0.73
CA LEU A 277 -8.56 29.63 -1.72
C LEU A 277 -9.38 28.52 -2.38
N LEU A 278 -10.14 27.76 -1.59
CA LEU A 278 -11.00 26.70 -2.13
C LEU A 278 -12.11 27.27 -3.02
N ALA A 279 -12.69 28.42 -2.65
CA ALA A 279 -13.69 29.11 -3.45
C ALA A 279 -13.14 29.66 -4.77
N GLU A 280 -11.91 30.20 -4.77
CA GLU A 280 -11.24 30.67 -5.99
C GLU A 280 -10.94 29.51 -6.95
N LEU A 281 -10.44 28.39 -6.43
CA LEU A 281 -10.19 27.20 -7.25
C LEU A 281 -11.48 26.61 -7.82
N LEU A 282 -12.58 26.65 -7.04
CA LEU A 282 -13.89 26.21 -7.51
C LEU A 282 -14.42 27.12 -8.63
N ARG A 283 -14.29 28.44 -8.47
CA ARG A 283 -14.71 29.42 -9.48
C ARG A 283 -13.88 29.33 -10.76
N ALA A 284 -12.60 28.99 -10.64
CA ALA A 284 -11.70 28.79 -11.77
C ALA A 284 -11.87 27.42 -12.45
N GLU A 285 -12.78 26.56 -11.95
CA GLU A 285 -12.96 25.18 -12.40
C GLU A 285 -11.64 24.37 -12.39
N ALA A 286 -10.76 24.69 -11.45
CA ALA A 286 -9.45 24.08 -11.31
C ALA A 286 -9.59 22.71 -10.65
N PHE A 287 -9.81 21.68 -11.46
CA PHE A 287 -10.15 20.34 -11.01
C PHE A 287 -9.10 19.28 -11.35
N ASP A 288 -8.11 19.67 -12.15
CA ASP A 288 -6.99 18.84 -12.53
C ASP A 288 -5.77 19.70 -12.82
N ARG A 289 -4.66 19.04 -13.15
CA ARG A 289 -3.40 19.70 -13.46
C ARG A 289 -3.48 20.61 -14.69
N SER A 290 -4.35 20.30 -15.66
CA SER A 290 -4.47 21.09 -16.89
C SER A 290 -5.26 22.39 -16.68
N SER A 291 -6.09 22.43 -15.64
CA SER A 291 -6.90 23.57 -15.20
C SER A 291 -6.33 24.26 -13.95
N CYS A 292 -5.08 23.96 -13.57
CA CYS A 292 -4.51 24.48 -12.33
C CYS A 292 -4.30 26.00 -12.33
N VAL A 293 -4.48 26.63 -11.17
CA VAL A 293 -4.29 28.08 -10.98
C VAL A 293 -2.97 28.33 -10.29
N SER A 294 -2.15 29.24 -10.81
CA SER A 294 -0.85 29.53 -10.21
C SER A 294 -0.99 30.06 -8.77
N THR A 295 -0.04 29.72 -7.90
CA THR A 295 -0.04 30.23 -6.50
C THR A 295 -0.06 31.77 -6.45
N ARG A 296 0.51 32.43 -7.47
CA ARG A 296 0.48 33.89 -7.61
C ARG A 296 -0.91 34.42 -7.92
N ASP A 297 -1.62 33.77 -8.83
CA ASP A 297 -2.96 34.20 -9.24
C ASP A 297 -3.97 33.94 -8.13
N LEU A 298 -3.82 32.83 -7.40
CA LEU A 298 -4.58 32.57 -6.17
C LEU A 298 -4.35 33.65 -5.11
N ALA A 299 -3.09 34.00 -4.84
CA ALA A 299 -2.76 35.04 -3.87
C ALA A 299 -3.39 36.40 -4.25
N ARG A 300 -3.39 36.73 -5.54
CA ARG A 300 -3.98 37.98 -6.05
C ARG A 300 -5.50 37.98 -6.03
N ALA A 301 -6.12 36.83 -6.28
CA ALA A 301 -7.57 36.68 -6.23
C ALA A 301 -8.09 36.78 -4.79
N VAL A 302 -7.35 36.23 -3.81
CA VAL A 302 -7.76 36.23 -2.39
C VAL A 302 -7.40 37.52 -1.65
N ASP A 303 -6.16 38.02 -1.76
CA ASP A 303 -5.65 39.15 -0.97
C ASP A 303 -5.40 40.44 -1.82
N GLY A 304 -5.75 40.42 -3.11
CA GLY A 304 -5.65 41.58 -4.02
C GLY A 304 -4.32 41.73 -4.79
N PRO A 305 -4.18 42.74 -5.66
CA PRO A 305 -3.08 42.83 -6.65
C PRO A 305 -1.67 42.89 -6.06
N SER A 306 -1.55 43.41 -4.83
CA SER A 306 -0.30 43.57 -4.09
C SER A 306 0.08 42.38 -3.22
N ALA A 307 -0.70 41.29 -3.24
CA ALA A 307 -0.45 40.10 -2.42
C ALA A 307 0.90 39.44 -2.75
N LYS A 308 1.64 39.07 -1.71
CA LYS A 308 2.93 38.36 -1.84
C LYS A 308 2.68 36.86 -1.93
N GLU A 309 3.11 36.24 -3.03
CA GLU A 309 3.01 34.79 -3.30
C GLU A 309 3.54 33.92 -2.13
N THR A 310 4.58 34.39 -1.43
CA THR A 310 5.16 33.68 -0.29
C THR A 310 4.23 33.54 0.92
N SER A 311 3.26 34.46 1.09
CA SER A 311 2.30 34.41 2.20
C SER A 311 1.25 33.30 2.05
N PHE A 312 1.11 32.76 0.84
CA PHE A 312 0.16 31.69 0.51
C PHE A 312 0.76 30.28 0.52
N LYS A 313 2.09 30.16 0.66
CA LYS A 313 2.77 28.86 0.71
C LYS A 313 2.29 27.99 1.86
N HIS A 314 2.08 28.59 3.04
CA HIS A 314 1.67 27.85 4.21
C HIS A 314 0.19 27.38 4.11
N PRO A 315 -0.79 28.25 3.79
CA PRO A 315 -2.16 27.82 3.53
C PRO A 315 -2.31 26.75 2.43
N VAL A 316 -1.55 26.88 1.33
CA VAL A 316 -1.54 25.89 0.24
C VAL A 316 -0.95 24.56 0.72
N SER A 317 0.11 24.60 1.53
CA SER A 317 0.71 23.39 2.10
C SER A 317 -0.24 22.67 3.07
N GLU A 318 -1.00 23.43 3.87
CA GLU A 318 -1.98 22.86 4.81
C GLU A 318 -3.16 22.24 4.07
N LEU A 319 -3.74 22.96 3.10
CA LEU A 319 -4.81 22.43 2.25
C LEU A 319 -4.36 21.19 1.47
N ARG A 320 -3.10 21.13 1.04
CA ARG A 320 -2.53 19.94 0.41
C ARG A 320 -2.36 18.79 1.40
N GLY A 321 -1.89 19.08 2.62
CA GLY A 321 -1.78 18.11 3.70
C GLY A 321 -3.13 17.56 4.17
N TRP A 322 -4.21 18.33 4.00
CA TRP A 322 -5.60 17.90 4.23
C TRP A 322 -6.28 17.36 2.97
N GLU A 323 -5.51 17.11 1.92
CA GLU A 323 -5.99 16.56 0.65
C GLU A 323 -7.15 17.36 0.04
N CYS A 324 -7.25 18.65 0.31
CA CYS A 324 -8.26 19.53 -0.29
C CYS A 324 -7.82 20.05 -1.66
N ILE A 325 -6.50 20.18 -1.87
CA ILE A 325 -5.92 20.60 -3.13
C ILE A 325 -4.70 19.74 -3.46
N ASP A 326 -4.35 19.70 -4.74
CA ASP A 326 -3.07 19.19 -5.21
C ASP A 326 -2.31 20.29 -5.95
N THR A 327 -0.99 20.13 -6.13
CA THR A 327 -0.10 21.17 -6.64
C THR A 327 0.91 20.63 -7.66
N ALA A 328 1.21 21.41 -8.70
CA ALA A 328 2.27 21.06 -9.65
C ALA A 328 3.67 21.28 -9.04
N GLU A 329 4.62 20.38 -9.32
CA GLU A 329 6.02 20.53 -8.89
C GLU A 329 6.73 21.64 -9.66
N GLY A 330 7.45 22.53 -8.94
CA GLY A 330 8.28 23.61 -9.52
C GLY A 330 8.01 25.00 -8.93
N ARG A 331 8.86 26.00 -9.27
CA ARG A 331 8.62 27.41 -8.88
C ARG A 331 7.38 27.95 -9.58
N GLY A 332 6.40 28.39 -8.82
CA GLY A 332 5.11 28.89 -9.34
C GLY A 332 4.11 27.79 -9.68
N GLY A 333 4.29 26.57 -9.16
CA GLY A 333 3.37 25.44 -9.35
C GLY A 333 1.92 25.85 -9.06
N GLY A 334 1.02 25.52 -9.99
CA GLY A 334 -0.41 25.78 -9.84
C GLY A 334 -1.09 24.75 -8.95
N ALA A 335 -2.22 25.12 -8.36
CA ALA A 335 -3.05 24.27 -7.52
C ALA A 335 -4.41 23.98 -8.17
N TRP A 336 -5.01 22.84 -7.82
CA TRP A 336 -6.37 22.45 -8.22
C TRP A 336 -7.06 21.68 -7.11
N LEU A 337 -8.39 21.65 -7.12
CA LEU A 337 -9.22 20.95 -6.13
C LEU A 337 -9.18 19.45 -6.35
N THR A 338 -9.05 18.72 -5.25
CA THR A 338 -9.40 17.30 -5.18
C THR A 338 -10.92 17.14 -5.04
N PRO A 339 -11.47 15.92 -5.13
CA PRO A 339 -12.87 15.66 -4.79
C PRO A 339 -13.25 16.12 -3.37
N THR A 340 -12.34 15.97 -2.40
CA THR A 340 -12.54 16.41 -1.01
C THR A 340 -12.62 17.93 -0.91
N GLY A 341 -11.66 18.65 -1.50
CA GLY A 341 -11.68 20.11 -1.49
C GLY A 341 -12.86 20.69 -2.25
N ARG A 342 -13.28 20.04 -3.35
CA ARG A 342 -14.47 20.44 -4.10
C ARG A 342 -15.72 20.35 -3.24
N ALA A 343 -15.93 19.24 -2.55
CA ALA A 343 -17.07 19.07 -1.67
C ALA A 343 -17.08 20.07 -0.50
N ILE A 344 -15.90 20.41 0.02
CA ILE A 344 -15.73 21.44 1.05
C ILE A 344 -16.05 22.83 0.48
N ALA A 345 -15.57 23.14 -0.72
CA ALA A 345 -15.81 24.42 -1.40
C ALA A 345 -17.30 24.59 -1.77
N GLU A 346 -17.95 23.54 -2.26
CA GLU A 346 -19.37 23.50 -2.60
C GLU A 346 -20.28 23.55 -1.35
N GLY A 347 -19.81 22.99 -0.23
CA GLY A 347 -20.50 23.06 1.07
C GLY A 347 -20.23 24.36 1.84
N ALA A 348 -19.21 25.13 1.46
CA ALA A 348 -18.88 26.46 1.98
C ALA A 348 -19.42 27.53 1.04
N GLY A 349 -20.76 27.62 0.92
CA GLY A 349 -21.40 28.78 0.32
C GLY A 349 -21.10 30.06 1.13
N PRO A 350 -21.13 31.25 0.49
CA PRO A 350 -20.81 32.53 1.14
C PRO A 350 -21.65 32.82 2.39
#